data_AF-A0A0H3GIP7-F1
#
_entry.id   AF-A0A0H3GIP7-F1
#
_cell.length_a   1.000
_cell.length_b   1.000
_cell.length_c   1.000
_cell.angle_alpha   90.00
_cell.angle_beta   90.00
_cell.angle_gamma   90.00
#
_symmetry.space_group_name_H-M   'P 1'
#
loop_
_entity.id
_entity.type
_entity.pdbx_description
1 polymer ?
#
loop_
_entity_poly.entity_id
_entity_poly.type
_entity_poly.pdbx_seq_one_letter_code
_entity_poly.pdbx_strand_id
1 'polypeptide(L)'
;MNSLKKILTGLSTTLLLTVLLLTITGGDLKAKAASDLYPLPAPIIDVFPDEGLAKDMAKNLNKDSVNDVIDQDDLDALTGLGFETETITNDSMQLLERAMFNNVNIVSVMEFGEDLTEFPDISTIPHLNTLFFNTPPEGVTRNLSLPDYQNYPEMVTITMSGSNLIGAIPDFTGMPDLSQLYMADMMITSDDVPDFHTIPKLSTLDLSHNQLTNLPDFQNLTNLAELNLSFNNLTNTMTNFTNLSNLNNLNLDYNHLNELPSNVLNSIFIENQSGTVPDQIIKQGETCTIQLPIYFQLAEINMLVNPTVLGSYSADIPVEVVTTTNADTESITLDTSELSPGVYNFNVQFNDAYPITQEGCVYDWVLTVN
;
A
#
# COMPACT_ATOMS: atom_id res chain seq x y z
N MET A 1 34.81 -0.10 31.28
CA MET A 1 36.00 0.61 30.76
C MET A 1 37.21 -0.28 30.45
N ASN A 2 37.59 -1.25 31.29
CA ASN A 2 38.79 -2.07 31.03
C ASN A 2 38.58 -3.29 30.11
N SER A 3 37.33 -3.72 29.87
CA SER A 3 37.02 -4.81 28.93
C SER A 3 36.85 -4.33 27.47
N LEU A 4 36.52 -3.05 27.25
CA LEU A 4 36.40 -2.45 25.91
C LEU A 4 37.78 -2.22 25.26
N LYS A 5 38.80 -1.89 26.07
CA LYS A 5 40.17 -1.65 25.59
C LYS A 5 40.86 -2.87 24.98
N LYS A 6 40.40 -4.10 25.26
CA LYS A 6 40.98 -5.34 24.72
C LYS A 6 40.40 -5.76 23.37
N ILE A 7 39.25 -5.22 22.97
CA ILE A 7 38.60 -5.54 21.69
C ILE A 7 39.05 -4.57 20.58
N LEU A 8 39.45 -3.35 20.96
CA LEU A 8 39.87 -2.28 20.04
C LEU A 8 41.30 -2.40 19.49
N THR A 9 42.12 -3.36 19.96
CA THR A 9 43.52 -3.50 19.53
C THR A 9 43.72 -4.38 18.29
N GLY A 10 42.64 -4.86 17.65
CA GLY A 10 42.71 -5.79 16.52
C GLY A 10 41.95 -5.38 15.26
N LEU A 11 41.39 -4.17 15.22
CA LEU A 11 40.56 -3.70 14.11
C LEU A 11 41.33 -2.72 13.23
N SER A 12 41.18 -2.84 11.91
CA SER A 12 41.80 -1.91 10.96
C SER A 12 41.28 -0.49 11.18
N THR A 13 42.08 0.52 10.81
CA THR A 13 41.74 1.94 10.93
C THR A 13 40.40 2.31 10.29
N THR A 14 39.95 1.54 9.29
CA THR A 14 38.66 1.72 8.61
C THR A 14 37.47 1.25 9.47
N LEU A 15 37.64 0.21 10.29
CA LEU A 15 36.59 -0.29 11.18
C LEU A 15 36.49 0.54 12.48
N LEU A 16 37.60 1.12 12.92
CA LEU A 16 37.61 2.08 14.03
C LEU A 16 36.84 3.36 13.68
N LEU A 17 36.92 3.82 12.42
CA LEU A 17 36.20 4.98 11.93
C LEU A 17 34.69 4.72 11.87
N THR A 18 34.26 3.53 11.45
CA THR A 18 32.83 3.14 11.40
C THR A 18 32.24 2.97 12.81
N VAL A 19 32.97 2.37 13.75
CA VAL A 19 32.52 2.26 15.16
C VAL A 19 32.49 3.64 15.84
N LEU A 20 33.41 4.55 15.50
CA LEU A 20 33.39 5.92 16.02
C LEU A 20 32.23 6.72 15.40
N LEU A 21 31.95 6.60 14.09
CA LEU A 21 30.79 7.21 13.45
C LEU A 21 29.46 6.71 14.05
N LEU A 22 29.33 5.41 14.33
CA LEU A 22 28.14 4.82 14.98
C LEU A 22 27.92 5.30 16.42
N THR A 23 28.97 5.75 17.12
CA THR A 23 28.83 6.37 18.46
C THR A 23 28.57 7.88 18.42
N ILE A 24 28.78 8.54 17.28
CA ILE A 24 28.60 9.99 17.13
C ILE A 24 27.17 10.33 16.67
N THR A 25 26.49 9.44 15.94
CA THR A 25 25.12 9.70 15.43
C THR A 25 24.06 9.87 16.52
N GLY A 26 24.16 9.13 17.64
CA GLY A 26 23.19 9.26 18.74
C GLY A 26 23.37 10.47 19.66
N GLY A 27 24.57 11.07 19.67
CA GLY A 27 24.91 12.23 20.51
C GLY A 27 24.74 13.57 19.82
N ASP A 28 25.03 13.63 18.51
CA ASP A 28 24.97 14.87 17.72
C ASP A 28 23.54 15.25 17.30
N LEU A 29 22.59 14.31 17.18
CA LEU A 29 21.19 14.62 16.86
C LEU A 29 20.52 15.46 17.97
N LYS A 30 20.75 15.12 19.25
CA LYS A 30 20.26 15.92 20.39
C LYS A 30 20.92 17.28 20.51
N ALA A 31 22.18 17.41 20.06
CA ALA A 31 22.90 18.68 20.08
C ALA A 31 22.50 19.62 18.93
N LYS A 32 22.10 19.05 17.78
CA LYS A 32 21.60 19.82 16.62
C LYS A 32 20.14 20.25 16.79
N ALA A 33 19.27 19.41 17.35
CA ALA A 33 17.88 19.78 17.65
C ALA A 33 17.78 21.02 18.58
N ALA A 34 18.72 21.20 19.50
CA ALA A 34 18.75 22.34 20.41
C ALA A 34 19.22 23.66 19.76
N SER A 35 19.81 23.64 18.55
CA SER A 35 20.32 24.86 17.91
C SER A 35 19.30 25.61 17.06
N ASP A 36 18.23 24.94 16.62
CA ASP A 36 17.28 25.51 15.65
C ASP A 36 15.94 25.93 16.29
N LEU A 37 15.74 25.62 17.58
CA LEU A 37 14.56 26.06 18.33
C LEU A 37 14.50 27.58 18.45
N TYR A 38 13.35 28.16 18.10
CA TYR A 38 13.10 29.58 18.23
C TYR A 38 12.83 29.94 19.70
N PRO A 39 13.37 31.06 20.21
CA PRO A 39 13.14 31.46 21.60
C PRO A 39 11.67 31.84 21.83
N LEU A 40 11.08 31.33 22.91
CA LEU A 40 9.72 31.62 23.36
C LEU A 40 9.73 32.42 24.69
N PRO A 41 8.70 33.22 24.99
CA PRO A 41 7.49 33.44 24.18
C PRO A 41 7.72 34.32 22.95
N ALA A 42 7.05 34.01 21.85
CA ALA A 42 7.15 34.77 20.60
C ALA A 42 5.84 34.70 19.78
N PRO A 43 5.59 35.66 18.87
CA PRO A 43 4.51 35.56 17.90
C PRO A 43 4.62 34.30 17.03
N ILE A 44 3.48 33.68 16.68
CA ILE A 44 3.45 32.47 15.83
C ILE A 44 4.19 32.68 14.51
N ILE A 45 3.99 33.82 13.83
CA ILE A 45 4.64 34.13 12.54
C ILE A 45 6.17 34.28 12.65
N ASP A 46 6.69 34.63 13.83
CA ASP A 46 8.14 34.72 14.05
C ASP A 46 8.74 33.31 14.29
N VAL A 47 7.99 32.45 14.97
CA VAL A 47 8.35 31.03 15.18
C VAL A 47 8.27 30.28 13.85
N PHE A 48 7.22 30.48 13.06
CA PHE A 48 6.95 29.82 11.78
C PHE A 48 6.89 30.86 10.65
N PRO A 49 8.02 31.27 10.04
CA PRO A 49 8.10 32.39 9.10
C PRO A 49 7.61 32.05 7.67
N ASP A 50 6.41 31.50 7.56
CA ASP A 50 5.68 31.24 6.31
C ASP A 50 4.18 31.53 6.55
N GLU A 51 3.52 32.27 5.65
CA GLU A 51 2.13 32.71 5.89
C GLU A 51 1.15 31.54 6.00
N GLY A 52 1.31 30.50 5.17
CA GLY A 52 0.45 29.33 5.16
C GLY A 52 0.66 28.46 6.40
N LEU A 53 1.92 28.17 6.71
CA LEU A 53 2.28 27.40 7.89
C LEU A 53 1.86 28.12 9.18
N ALA A 54 2.14 29.42 9.31
CA ALA A 54 1.77 30.18 10.50
C ALA A 54 0.26 30.23 10.70
N LYS A 55 -0.51 30.34 9.60
CA LYS A 55 -1.98 30.31 9.65
C LYS A 55 -2.49 28.96 10.15
N ASP A 56 -1.96 27.86 9.64
CA ASP A 56 -2.34 26.51 10.07
C ASP A 56 -1.90 26.26 11.52
N MET A 57 -0.72 26.74 11.92
CA MET A 57 -0.26 26.69 13.31
C MET A 57 -1.14 27.51 14.26
N ALA A 58 -1.57 28.72 13.88
CA ALA A 58 -2.52 29.50 14.67
C ALA A 58 -3.84 28.75 14.88
N LYS A 59 -4.34 28.06 13.84
CA LYS A 59 -5.52 27.21 13.93
C LYS A 59 -5.29 26.03 14.90
N ASN A 60 -4.16 25.32 14.78
CA ASN A 60 -3.81 24.21 15.68
C ASN A 60 -3.72 24.65 17.14
N LEU A 61 -3.17 25.83 17.39
CA LEU A 61 -3.01 26.45 18.72
C LEU A 61 -4.28 27.14 19.23
N ASN A 62 -5.36 27.13 18.45
CA ASN A 62 -6.62 27.82 18.75
C ASN A 62 -6.42 29.31 19.07
N LYS A 63 -5.64 30.00 18.23
CA LYS A 63 -5.37 31.43 18.27
C LYS A 63 -6.02 32.13 17.07
N ASP A 64 -6.43 33.38 17.24
CA ASP A 64 -7.17 34.13 16.20
C ASP A 64 -6.23 34.77 15.17
N SER A 65 -4.97 35.00 15.54
CA SER A 65 -3.99 35.68 14.69
C SER A 65 -2.62 34.99 14.71
N VAL A 66 -1.94 35.01 13.56
CA VAL A 66 -0.52 34.64 13.45
C VAL A 66 0.41 35.56 14.26
N ASN A 67 -0.08 36.73 14.70
CA ASN A 67 0.65 37.63 15.58
C ASN A 67 0.43 37.34 17.08
N ASP A 68 -0.46 36.41 17.41
CA ASP A 68 -0.66 36.02 18.81
C ASP A 68 0.62 35.35 19.34
N VAL A 69 0.98 35.71 20.57
CA VAL A 69 2.18 35.20 21.23
C VAL A 69 1.87 33.82 21.80
N ILE A 70 2.79 32.90 21.56
CA ILE A 70 2.80 31.55 22.12
C ILE A 70 4.02 31.35 23.03
N ASP A 71 3.86 30.45 23.98
CA ASP A 71 4.96 29.92 24.80
C ASP A 71 5.05 28.40 24.67
N GLN A 72 5.92 27.77 25.46
CA GLN A 72 6.10 26.32 25.40
C GLN A 72 4.89 25.57 25.98
N ASP A 73 4.14 26.14 26.92
CA ASP A 73 2.95 25.50 27.49
C ASP A 73 1.84 25.40 26.43
N ASP A 74 1.69 26.43 25.59
CA ASP A 74 0.80 26.41 24.42
C ASP A 74 1.15 25.27 23.44
N LEU A 75 2.44 25.05 23.16
CA LEU A 75 2.92 23.96 22.29
C LEU A 75 2.76 22.58 22.96
N ASP A 76 3.05 22.48 24.25
CA ASP A 76 2.94 21.25 25.03
C ASP A 76 1.47 20.80 25.17
N ALA A 77 0.51 21.70 25.05
CA ALA A 77 -0.91 21.35 25.03
C ALA A 77 -1.34 20.63 23.72
N LEU A 78 -0.55 20.71 22.65
CA LEU A 78 -0.87 20.09 21.37
C LEU A 78 -0.63 18.58 21.42
N THR A 79 -1.63 17.82 20.98
CA THR A 79 -1.51 16.36 20.75
C THR A 79 -1.55 15.99 19.27
N GLY A 80 -1.87 16.93 18.39
CA GLY A 80 -1.94 16.72 16.96
C GLY A 80 -1.71 18.01 16.17
N LEU A 81 -1.27 17.88 14.92
CA LEU A 81 -1.07 18.97 13.98
C LEU A 81 -1.86 18.70 12.69
N GLY A 82 -2.72 19.64 12.30
CA GLY A 82 -3.45 19.63 11.04
C GLY A 82 -2.92 20.70 10.08
N PHE A 83 -2.80 20.34 8.79
CA PHE A 83 -2.40 21.25 7.71
C PHE A 83 -3.40 21.20 6.56
N GLU A 84 -3.75 22.35 6.01
CA GLU A 84 -4.74 22.49 4.93
C GLU A 84 -4.41 23.64 3.95
N THR A 85 -3.46 24.52 4.28
CA THR A 85 -3.10 25.62 3.39
C THR A 85 -2.19 25.13 2.25
N GLU A 86 -2.73 25.07 1.02
CA GLU A 86 -2.03 24.52 -0.15
C GLU A 86 -0.72 25.23 -0.56
N THR A 87 -0.45 26.44 -0.05
CA THR A 87 0.81 27.14 -0.35
C THR A 87 2.00 26.66 0.47
N ILE A 88 1.78 25.80 1.47
CA ILE A 88 2.87 25.19 2.24
C ILE A 88 3.67 24.29 1.28
N THR A 89 5.00 24.41 1.33
CA THR A 89 5.95 23.63 0.54
C THR A 89 6.77 22.71 1.45
N ASN A 90 7.61 21.83 0.88
CA ASN A 90 8.60 21.06 1.67
C ASN A 90 9.47 21.97 2.56
N ASP A 91 10.01 23.06 1.98
CA ASP A 91 10.88 24.01 2.68
C ASP A 91 10.13 24.73 3.81
N SER A 92 8.88 25.13 3.56
CA SER A 92 8.03 25.74 4.59
C SER A 92 7.74 24.74 5.70
N MET A 93 7.39 23.49 5.38
CA MET A 93 7.08 22.45 6.38
C MET A 93 8.29 22.11 7.27
N GLN A 94 9.51 22.19 6.74
CA GLN A 94 10.75 22.02 7.52
C GLN A 94 10.83 22.98 8.71
N LEU A 95 10.22 24.18 8.63
CA LEU A 95 10.22 25.18 9.70
C LEU A 95 9.56 24.69 11.00
N LEU A 96 8.82 23.57 10.97
CA LEU A 96 8.34 22.90 12.19
C LEU A 96 9.49 22.48 13.13
N GLU A 97 10.73 22.31 12.63
CA GLU A 97 11.90 22.02 13.47
C GLU A 97 12.29 23.19 14.42
N ARG A 98 11.65 24.35 14.27
CA ARG A 98 11.90 25.55 15.10
C ARG A 98 11.09 25.57 16.39
N ALA A 99 10.19 24.61 16.60
CA ALA A 99 9.37 24.50 17.80
C ALA A 99 9.35 23.05 18.31
N MET A 100 9.42 22.85 19.63
CA MET A 100 9.39 21.51 20.23
C MET A 100 7.95 21.07 20.49
N PHE A 101 7.53 19.97 19.89
CA PHE A 101 6.18 19.39 20.03
C PHE A 101 6.22 18.15 20.92
N ASN A 102 6.27 18.37 22.24
CA ASN A 102 6.50 17.29 23.21
C ASN A 102 5.41 16.22 23.26
N ASN A 103 4.16 16.55 22.92
CA ASN A 103 3.01 15.65 23.10
C ASN A 103 2.26 15.34 21.81
N VAL A 104 2.72 15.86 20.66
CA VAL A 104 2.12 15.59 19.36
C VAL A 104 2.39 14.14 18.97
N ASN A 105 1.32 13.40 18.71
CA ASN A 105 1.36 12.00 18.30
C ASN A 105 0.67 11.73 16.95
N ILE A 106 0.07 12.75 16.34
CA ILE A 106 -0.55 12.65 15.02
C ILE A 106 -0.28 13.90 14.19
N VAL A 107 0.07 13.70 12.92
CA VAL A 107 0.13 14.74 11.90
C VAL A 107 -0.86 14.39 10.80
N SER A 108 -1.69 15.34 10.41
CA SER A 108 -2.69 15.16 9.36
C SER A 108 -2.62 16.30 8.33
N VAL A 109 -2.26 15.96 7.10
CA VAL A 109 -2.26 16.86 5.95
C VAL A 109 -3.56 16.64 5.20
N MET A 110 -4.54 17.54 5.42
CA MET A 110 -5.91 17.42 4.90
C MET A 110 -6.05 17.92 3.47
N GLU A 111 -5.34 19.01 3.16
CA GLU A 111 -5.22 19.61 1.83
C GLU A 111 -3.78 20.11 1.65
N PHE A 112 -3.23 19.98 0.44
CA PHE A 112 -1.86 20.41 0.13
C PHE A 112 -1.70 20.74 -1.35
N GLY A 113 -0.72 21.58 -1.68
CA GLY A 113 -0.39 21.97 -3.05
C GLY A 113 0.62 21.04 -3.73
N GLU A 114 0.99 21.35 -4.97
CA GLU A 114 1.95 20.56 -5.75
C GLU A 114 3.40 20.64 -5.21
N ASP A 115 3.72 21.71 -4.48
CA ASP A 115 5.06 21.97 -3.95
C ASP A 115 5.31 21.32 -2.56
N LEU A 116 4.29 20.71 -1.95
CA LEU A 116 4.44 19.82 -0.79
C LEU A 116 4.39 18.37 -1.28
N THR A 117 5.57 17.76 -1.38
CA THR A 117 5.78 16.40 -1.89
C THR A 117 6.27 15.43 -0.82
N GLU A 118 6.57 15.88 0.39
CA GLU A 118 6.86 14.98 1.52
C GLU A 118 6.62 15.70 2.86
N PHE A 119 6.34 14.92 3.91
CA PHE A 119 6.50 15.42 5.26
C PHE A 119 7.98 15.26 5.66
N PRO A 120 8.64 16.27 6.22
CA PRO A 120 10.07 16.21 6.47
C PRO A 120 10.39 15.24 7.64
N ASP A 121 11.61 14.72 7.69
CA ASP A 121 12.13 13.94 8.81
C ASP A 121 12.78 14.87 9.87
N ILE A 122 11.95 15.43 10.76
CA ILE A 122 12.37 16.44 11.76
C ILE A 122 12.41 15.87 13.17
N SER A 123 13.31 16.40 14.00
CA SER A 123 13.58 15.89 15.36
C SER A 123 12.64 16.41 16.46
N THR A 124 11.74 17.34 16.13
CA THR A 124 10.92 18.06 17.13
C THR A 124 9.56 17.44 17.41
N ILE A 125 9.23 16.31 16.77
CA ILE A 125 8.01 15.54 17.01
C ILE A 125 8.38 14.10 17.43
N PRO A 126 9.04 13.91 18.59
CA PRO A 126 9.66 12.64 18.96
C PRO A 126 8.67 11.50 19.25
N HIS A 127 7.39 11.84 19.50
CA HIS A 127 6.33 10.90 19.87
C HIS A 127 5.27 10.73 18.75
N LEU A 128 5.66 11.02 17.50
CA LEU A 128 4.77 10.86 16.35
C LEU A 128 4.42 9.38 16.14
N ASN A 129 3.14 9.05 16.25
CA ASN A 129 2.61 7.71 16.05
C ASN A 129 1.89 7.56 14.71
N THR A 130 1.27 8.63 14.20
CA THR A 130 0.47 8.59 12.98
C THR A 130 0.82 9.73 12.04
N LEU A 131 1.16 9.39 10.79
CA LEU A 131 1.25 10.34 9.67
C LEU A 131 0.14 10.04 8.67
N PHE A 132 -0.71 11.03 8.41
CA PHE A 132 -1.86 10.90 7.52
C PHE A 132 -1.86 12.00 6.46
N PHE A 133 -1.82 11.62 5.20
CA PHE A 133 -2.18 12.47 4.07
C PHE A 133 -3.56 12.07 3.59
N ASN A 134 -4.47 13.04 3.54
CA ASN A 134 -5.79 12.85 2.98
C ASN A 134 -5.70 12.70 1.46
N THR A 135 -6.53 11.83 0.90
CA THR A 135 -6.66 11.70 -0.55
C THR A 135 -7.16 13.02 -1.16
N PRO A 136 -6.50 13.55 -2.20
CA PRO A 136 -6.95 14.76 -2.88
C PRO A 136 -8.36 14.62 -3.46
N PRO A 137 -9.08 15.74 -3.71
CA PRO A 137 -10.38 15.72 -4.37
C PRO A 137 -10.34 15.06 -5.76
N GLU A 138 -11.49 14.59 -6.25
CA GLU A 138 -11.62 14.00 -7.58
C GLU A 138 -11.05 14.92 -8.68
N GLY A 139 -10.18 14.36 -9.53
CA GLY A 139 -9.53 15.10 -10.62
C GLY A 139 -8.34 15.96 -10.19
N VAL A 140 -7.93 15.92 -8.93
CA VAL A 140 -6.72 16.60 -8.43
C VAL A 140 -5.60 15.58 -8.26
N THR A 141 -4.51 15.78 -9.00
CA THR A 141 -3.32 14.92 -8.87
C THR A 141 -2.31 15.56 -7.93
N ARG A 142 -1.74 14.73 -7.04
CA ARG A 142 -0.61 15.07 -6.16
C ARG A 142 0.43 13.97 -6.21
N ASN A 143 1.65 14.32 -5.82
CA ASN A 143 2.77 13.40 -5.79
C ASN A 143 3.40 13.44 -4.40
N LEU A 144 3.73 12.29 -3.83
CA LEU A 144 4.37 12.20 -2.52
C LEU A 144 5.55 11.23 -2.55
N SER A 145 6.71 11.63 -2.00
CA SER A 145 7.78 10.69 -1.61
C SER A 145 7.54 10.19 -0.19
N LEU A 146 8.03 8.98 0.09
CA LEU A 146 8.04 8.39 1.43
C LEU A 146 9.50 8.22 1.90
N PRO A 147 10.02 9.15 2.73
CA PRO A 147 11.33 9.02 3.33
C PRO A 147 11.48 7.78 4.22
N ASP A 148 12.72 7.27 4.34
CA ASP A 148 13.09 6.34 5.41
C ASP A 148 13.30 7.11 6.72
N TYR A 149 12.18 7.49 7.36
CA TYR A 149 12.16 8.33 8.56
C TYR A 149 12.98 7.75 9.71
N GLN A 150 13.85 8.58 10.30
CA GLN A 150 14.71 8.21 11.43
C GLN A 150 14.28 8.86 12.75
N ASN A 151 13.57 9.99 12.70
CA ASN A 151 13.19 10.74 13.90
C ASN A 151 11.82 10.36 14.47
N TYR A 152 11.12 9.40 13.86
CA TYR A 152 9.79 8.92 14.30
C TYR A 152 9.83 7.45 14.75
N PRO A 153 10.62 7.10 15.79
CA PRO A 153 10.79 5.71 16.20
C PRO A 153 9.52 5.09 16.80
N GLU A 154 8.58 5.91 17.25
CA GLU A 154 7.28 5.49 17.80
C GLU A 154 6.18 5.39 16.71
N MET A 155 6.51 5.59 15.42
CA MET A 155 5.55 5.54 14.32
C MET A 155 4.85 4.18 14.27
N VAL A 156 3.51 4.23 14.21
CA VAL A 156 2.61 3.06 14.19
C VAL A 156 1.84 2.97 12.88
N THR A 157 1.41 4.10 12.33
CA THR A 157 0.52 4.16 11.16
C THR A 157 0.96 5.23 10.17
N ILE A 158 1.07 4.85 8.89
CA ILE A 158 1.24 5.78 7.77
C ILE A 158 0.10 5.59 6.77
N THR A 159 -0.52 6.68 6.34
CA THR A 159 -1.51 6.71 5.27
C THR A 159 -1.13 7.78 4.24
N MET A 160 -0.92 7.37 2.99
CA MET A 160 -0.56 8.25 1.87
C MET A 160 -1.42 8.01 0.62
N SER A 161 -2.52 7.26 0.76
CA SER A 161 -3.36 6.81 -0.36
C SER A 161 -3.89 7.95 -1.23
N GLY A 162 -3.99 7.71 -2.55
CA GLY A 162 -4.59 8.63 -3.52
C GLY A 162 -3.64 9.70 -4.08
N SER A 163 -2.35 9.62 -3.76
CA SER A 163 -1.31 10.47 -4.35
C SER A 163 -0.26 9.61 -5.03
N ASN A 164 0.23 10.03 -6.19
CA ASN A 164 1.25 9.27 -6.93
C ASN A 164 2.53 9.15 -6.09
N LEU A 165 3.05 7.93 -5.92
CA LEU A 165 4.32 7.73 -5.24
C LEU A 165 5.47 8.28 -6.10
N ILE A 166 6.33 9.11 -5.49
CA ILE A 166 7.60 9.53 -6.08
C ILE A 166 8.67 8.54 -5.64
N GLY A 167 9.24 7.80 -6.59
CA GLY A 167 10.25 6.79 -6.30
C GLY A 167 9.63 5.49 -5.81
N ALA A 168 10.23 4.87 -4.80
CA ALA A 168 9.85 3.56 -4.28
C ALA A 168 9.57 3.62 -2.78
N ILE A 169 8.90 2.59 -2.26
CA ILE A 169 8.74 2.42 -0.81
C ILE A 169 10.10 2.00 -0.24
N PRO A 170 10.65 2.70 0.77
CA PRO A 170 11.91 2.28 1.37
C PRO A 170 11.73 0.99 2.18
N ASP A 171 12.76 0.16 2.21
CA ASP A 171 12.89 -0.85 3.27
C ASP A 171 13.28 -0.10 4.55
N PHE A 172 12.25 0.30 5.29
CA PHE A 172 12.36 1.18 6.45
C PHE A 172 13.43 0.68 7.42
N THR A 173 14.10 1.60 8.12
CA THR A 173 15.12 1.28 9.13
C THR A 173 14.87 1.95 10.48
N GLY A 174 14.09 3.04 10.51
CA GLY A 174 13.87 3.87 11.70
C GLY A 174 12.52 3.71 12.39
N MET A 175 11.61 2.86 11.88
CA MET A 175 10.24 2.73 12.39
C MET A 175 9.91 1.29 12.85
N PRO A 176 10.56 0.78 13.90
CA PRO A 176 10.46 -0.63 14.31
C PRO A 176 9.06 -1.04 14.81
N ASP A 177 8.21 -0.06 15.14
CA ASP A 177 6.87 -0.24 15.68
C ASP A 177 5.75 -0.05 14.63
N LEU A 178 6.10 0.19 13.36
CA LEU A 178 5.13 0.34 12.27
C LEU A 178 4.25 -0.91 12.17
N SER A 179 2.94 -0.70 12.29
CA SER A 179 1.93 -1.77 12.30
C SER A 179 0.94 -1.67 11.15
N GLN A 180 0.73 -0.47 10.60
CA GLN A 180 -0.25 -0.21 9.55
C GLN A 180 0.34 0.70 8.48
N LEU A 181 0.27 0.27 7.23
CA LEU A 181 0.76 1.03 6.07
C LEU A 181 -0.31 1.05 4.98
N TYR A 182 -0.83 2.23 4.67
CA TYR A 182 -1.88 2.43 3.67
C TYR A 182 -1.34 3.26 2.50
N MET A 183 -1.18 2.60 1.36
CA MET A 183 -0.52 3.11 0.14
C MET A 183 -1.36 2.80 -1.10
N ALA A 184 -2.68 2.93 -0.98
CA ALA A 184 -3.62 2.61 -2.07
C ALA A 184 -3.70 3.76 -3.09
N ASP A 185 -3.98 3.46 -4.36
CA ASP A 185 -4.15 4.49 -5.41
C ASP A 185 -2.95 5.44 -5.52
N MET A 186 -1.74 4.87 -5.58
CA MET A 186 -0.48 5.62 -5.64
C MET A 186 0.33 5.33 -6.91
N MET A 187 -0.26 4.63 -7.89
CA MET A 187 0.40 4.18 -9.11
C MET A 187 1.62 3.25 -8.88
N ILE A 188 1.68 2.56 -7.75
CA ILE A 188 2.80 1.70 -7.36
C ILE A 188 2.92 0.52 -8.32
N THR A 189 4.17 0.19 -8.69
CA THR A 189 4.53 -0.98 -9.49
C THR A 189 5.33 -1.99 -8.65
N SER A 190 5.52 -3.20 -9.15
CA SER A 190 6.17 -4.28 -8.40
C SER A 190 7.61 -3.96 -7.98
N ASP A 191 8.33 -3.14 -8.75
CA ASP A 191 9.71 -2.73 -8.46
C ASP A 191 9.81 -1.73 -7.28
N ASP A 192 8.69 -1.09 -6.91
CA ASP A 192 8.61 -0.09 -5.85
C ASP A 192 8.39 -0.71 -4.47
N VAL A 193 8.07 -2.01 -4.41
CA VAL A 193 7.74 -2.74 -3.17
C VAL A 193 8.91 -3.62 -2.73
N PRO A 194 9.63 -3.29 -1.65
CA PRO A 194 10.71 -4.12 -1.14
C PRO A 194 10.16 -5.33 -0.35
N ASP A 195 11.01 -6.34 -0.16
CA ASP A 195 10.82 -7.28 0.94
C ASP A 195 11.20 -6.55 2.24
N PHE A 196 10.20 -6.24 3.07
CA PHE A 196 10.39 -5.42 4.27
C PHE A 196 11.12 -6.20 5.38
N HIS A 197 12.34 -5.79 5.72
CA HIS A 197 13.18 -6.52 6.67
C HIS A 197 13.03 -6.03 8.11
N THR A 198 12.76 -4.74 8.34
CA THR A 198 12.88 -4.16 9.70
C THR A 198 11.57 -3.69 10.35
N ILE A 199 10.43 -3.97 9.71
CA ILE A 199 9.08 -3.70 10.25
C ILE A 199 8.31 -4.99 10.57
N PRO A 200 8.83 -5.88 11.44
CA PRO A 200 8.23 -7.20 11.69
C PRO A 200 6.88 -7.14 12.41
N LYS A 201 6.48 -5.96 12.91
CA LYS A 201 5.21 -5.72 13.61
C LYS A 201 4.06 -5.33 12.67
N LEU A 202 4.33 -5.18 11.36
CA LEU A 202 3.30 -4.84 10.38
C LEU A 202 2.17 -5.88 10.42
N SER A 203 0.95 -5.42 10.72
CA SER A 203 -0.27 -6.22 10.76
C SER A 203 -1.20 -5.92 9.60
N THR A 204 -1.15 -4.71 9.05
CA THR A 204 -1.99 -4.27 7.92
C THR A 204 -1.13 -3.60 6.85
N LEU A 205 -1.28 -4.07 5.61
CA LEU A 205 -0.67 -3.49 4.42
C LEU A 205 -1.74 -3.32 3.35
N ASP A 206 -2.02 -2.08 2.96
CA ASP A 206 -2.92 -1.76 1.86
C ASP A 206 -2.14 -1.23 0.66
N LEU A 207 -2.15 -2.00 -0.42
CA LEU A 207 -1.58 -1.66 -1.73
C LEU A 207 -2.67 -1.76 -2.82
N SER A 208 -3.93 -1.62 -2.47
CA SER A 208 -5.04 -1.66 -3.44
C SER A 208 -5.00 -0.50 -4.44
N HIS A 209 -5.70 -0.63 -5.56
CA HIS A 209 -5.77 0.40 -6.60
C HIS A 209 -4.40 0.81 -7.16
N ASN A 210 -3.47 -0.13 -7.28
CA ASN A 210 -2.14 0.11 -7.84
C ASN A 210 -1.95 -0.68 -9.15
N GLN A 211 -0.71 -0.73 -9.66
CA GLN A 211 -0.38 -1.40 -10.92
C GLN A 211 0.52 -2.62 -10.70
N LEU A 212 0.39 -3.28 -9.55
CA LEU A 212 1.22 -4.43 -9.19
C LEU A 212 0.96 -5.60 -10.14
N THR A 213 2.03 -6.18 -10.65
CA THR A 213 2.00 -7.42 -11.46
C THR A 213 2.56 -8.62 -10.69
N ASN A 214 3.30 -8.37 -9.61
CA ASN A 214 3.79 -9.38 -8.68
C ASN A 214 4.14 -8.71 -7.34
N LEU A 215 4.43 -9.53 -6.33
CA LEU A 215 4.88 -9.10 -5.00
C LEU A 215 6.08 -9.94 -4.53
N PRO A 216 6.95 -9.38 -3.67
CA PRO A 216 7.94 -10.16 -2.94
C PRO A 216 7.28 -11.26 -2.11
N ASP A 217 7.94 -12.41 -1.96
CA ASP A 217 7.60 -13.36 -0.90
C ASP A 217 8.11 -12.80 0.42
N PHE A 218 7.25 -12.08 1.15
CA PHE A 218 7.63 -11.34 2.35
C PHE A 218 8.23 -12.26 3.42
N GLN A 219 9.52 -12.10 3.71
CA GLN A 219 10.24 -13.01 4.59
C GLN A 219 10.07 -12.68 6.07
N ASN A 220 9.78 -11.42 6.44
CA ASN A 220 9.74 -11.01 7.84
C ASN A 220 8.39 -10.45 8.33
N LEU A 221 7.38 -10.42 7.46
CA LEU A 221 6.02 -9.96 7.81
C LEU A 221 5.18 -11.04 8.50
N THR A 222 5.77 -11.69 9.50
CA THR A 222 5.15 -12.84 10.19
C THR A 222 3.90 -12.46 10.99
N ASN A 223 3.72 -11.19 11.37
CA ASN A 223 2.53 -10.68 12.07
C ASN A 223 1.47 -10.08 11.14
N LEU A 224 1.68 -10.09 9.82
CA LEU A 224 0.72 -9.52 8.86
C LEU A 224 -0.58 -10.31 8.90
N ALA A 225 -1.67 -9.60 9.21
CA ALA A 225 -3.01 -10.14 9.36
C ALA A 225 -3.90 -9.76 8.17
N GLU A 226 -3.70 -8.57 7.60
CA GLU A 226 -4.49 -8.00 6.51
C GLU A 226 -3.57 -7.50 5.41
N LEU A 227 -3.74 -8.04 4.20
CA LEU A 227 -3.05 -7.63 2.98
C LEU A 227 -4.09 -7.32 1.91
N ASN A 228 -4.25 -6.05 1.58
CA ASN A 228 -5.18 -5.61 0.55
C ASN A 228 -4.45 -5.32 -0.77
N LEU A 229 -4.77 -6.11 -1.80
CA LEU A 229 -4.20 -6.03 -3.15
C LEU A 229 -5.29 -5.88 -4.21
N SER A 230 -6.50 -5.49 -3.82
CA SER A 230 -7.59 -5.34 -4.78
C SER A 230 -7.28 -4.28 -5.84
N PHE A 231 -7.90 -4.37 -7.01
CA PHE A 231 -7.70 -3.42 -8.12
C PHE A 231 -6.20 -3.28 -8.48
N ASN A 232 -5.55 -4.40 -8.77
CA ASN A 232 -4.17 -4.46 -9.29
C ASN A 232 -4.13 -5.25 -10.59
N ASN A 233 -2.93 -5.43 -11.16
CA ASN A 233 -2.71 -6.15 -12.42
C ASN A 233 -2.11 -7.55 -12.19
N LEU A 234 -2.42 -8.22 -11.07
CA LEU A 234 -1.92 -9.57 -10.80
C LEU A 234 -2.54 -10.54 -11.81
N THR A 235 -1.72 -11.09 -12.70
CA THR A 235 -2.20 -11.82 -13.88
C THR A 235 -1.73 -13.26 -13.88
N ASN A 236 -2.65 -14.17 -14.19
CA ASN A 236 -2.44 -15.61 -14.25
C ASN A 236 -2.13 -16.26 -12.90
N THR A 237 -0.95 -16.02 -12.34
CA THR A 237 -0.55 -16.52 -11.01
C THR A 237 0.17 -15.41 -10.25
N MET A 238 0.27 -15.54 -8.92
CA MET A 238 1.04 -14.64 -8.07
C MET A 238 1.93 -15.42 -7.10
N THR A 239 2.79 -14.71 -6.37
CA THR A 239 3.62 -15.27 -5.31
C THR A 239 2.78 -16.11 -4.33
N ASN A 240 3.18 -17.36 -4.15
CA ASN A 240 2.60 -18.26 -3.15
C ASN A 240 3.33 -18.09 -1.82
N PHE A 241 2.87 -17.11 -1.03
CA PHE A 241 3.55 -16.67 0.19
C PHE A 241 3.91 -17.82 1.13
N THR A 242 5.15 -17.85 1.59
CA THR A 242 5.66 -18.96 2.42
C THR A 242 5.70 -18.63 3.91
N ASN A 243 5.73 -17.34 4.28
CA ASN A 243 5.99 -16.93 5.67
C ASN A 243 4.95 -15.97 6.29
N LEU A 244 3.80 -15.76 5.64
CA LEU A 244 2.69 -14.95 6.18
C LEU A 244 1.83 -15.75 7.18
N SER A 245 2.43 -16.12 8.31
CA SER A 245 1.88 -17.09 9.27
C SER A 245 0.60 -16.65 10.00
N ASN A 246 0.33 -15.33 10.06
CA ASN A 246 -0.84 -14.76 10.76
C ASN A 246 -1.88 -14.16 9.79
N LEU A 247 -1.75 -14.40 8.49
CA LEU A 247 -2.61 -13.76 7.49
C LEU A 247 -4.05 -14.29 7.59
N ASN A 248 -4.99 -13.39 7.86
CA ASN A 248 -6.41 -13.70 7.99
C ASN A 248 -7.24 -13.15 6.83
N ASN A 249 -6.77 -12.08 6.19
CA ASN A 249 -7.43 -11.45 5.06
C ASN A 249 -6.39 -11.11 3.98
N LEU A 250 -6.57 -11.70 2.80
CA LEU A 250 -5.88 -11.41 1.57
C LEU A 250 -6.92 -11.00 0.53
N ASN A 251 -7.11 -9.70 0.35
CA ASN A 251 -8.06 -9.20 -0.64
C ASN A 251 -7.41 -9.17 -2.02
N LEU A 252 -7.92 -9.97 -2.96
CA LEU A 252 -7.46 -10.07 -4.34
C LEU A 252 -8.52 -9.62 -5.35
N ASP A 253 -9.59 -8.97 -4.88
CA ASP A 253 -10.72 -8.55 -5.71
C ASP A 253 -10.28 -7.65 -6.87
N TYR A 254 -10.91 -7.75 -8.04
CA TYR A 254 -10.51 -7.00 -9.24
C TYR A 254 -9.01 -7.15 -9.61
N ASN A 255 -8.59 -8.40 -9.81
CA ASN A 255 -7.32 -8.79 -10.42
C ASN A 255 -7.61 -9.76 -11.59
N HIS A 256 -6.56 -10.39 -12.13
CA HIS A 256 -6.60 -11.23 -13.33
C HIS A 256 -6.00 -12.64 -13.14
N LEU A 257 -6.23 -13.25 -11.98
CA LEU A 257 -5.64 -14.54 -11.61
C LEU A 257 -6.41 -15.72 -12.19
N ASN A 258 -5.71 -16.66 -12.84
CA ASN A 258 -6.28 -17.95 -13.25
C ASN A 258 -6.16 -19.01 -12.13
N GLU A 259 -5.23 -18.84 -11.19
CA GLU A 259 -4.98 -19.73 -10.05
C GLU A 259 -4.58 -18.91 -8.82
N LEU A 260 -5.10 -19.31 -7.66
CA LEU A 260 -4.87 -18.67 -6.36
C LEU A 260 -3.67 -19.28 -5.62
N PRO A 261 -2.94 -18.47 -4.81
CA PRO A 261 -1.82 -18.96 -4.01
C PRO A 261 -2.28 -19.91 -2.90
N SER A 262 -1.98 -21.20 -3.05
CA SER A 262 -2.51 -22.28 -2.21
C SER A 262 -2.12 -22.20 -0.73
N ASN A 263 -0.97 -21.63 -0.37
CA ASN A 263 -0.52 -21.55 1.03
C ASN A 263 -1.40 -20.63 1.89
N VAL A 264 -2.11 -19.69 1.25
CA VAL A 264 -2.91 -18.65 1.91
C VAL A 264 -4.38 -18.69 1.47
N LEU A 265 -4.81 -19.80 0.86
CA LEU A 265 -6.13 -19.93 0.23
C LEU A 265 -7.29 -19.58 1.17
N ASN A 266 -7.22 -20.00 2.44
CA ASN A 266 -8.27 -19.75 3.44
C ASN A 266 -8.42 -18.27 3.83
N SER A 267 -7.45 -17.43 3.52
CA SER A 267 -7.45 -16.01 3.86
C SER A 267 -7.96 -15.15 2.69
N ILE A 268 -8.16 -15.73 1.51
CA ILE A 268 -8.48 -15.00 0.28
C ILE A 268 -9.92 -14.48 0.31
N PHE A 269 -10.09 -13.25 -0.17
CA PHE A 269 -11.38 -12.67 -0.54
C PHE A 269 -11.37 -12.25 -2.01
N ILE A 270 -12.36 -12.74 -2.77
CA ILE A 270 -12.61 -12.41 -4.18
C ILE A 270 -14.13 -12.50 -4.43
N GLU A 271 -14.70 -11.47 -5.03
CA GLU A 271 -16.04 -11.51 -5.62
C GLU A 271 -15.99 -11.32 -7.15
N ASN A 272 -15.03 -10.51 -7.62
CA ASN A 272 -14.83 -10.09 -8.99
C ASN A 272 -13.40 -10.43 -9.47
N GLN A 273 -13.29 -11.03 -10.66
CA GLN A 273 -12.04 -11.24 -11.39
C GLN A 273 -12.29 -11.12 -12.89
N SER A 274 -11.31 -10.66 -13.64
CA SER A 274 -11.37 -10.69 -15.09
C SER A 274 -10.07 -11.24 -15.64
N GLY A 275 -10.10 -12.16 -16.59
CA GLY A 275 -8.86 -12.75 -17.10
C GLY A 275 -9.02 -13.33 -18.50
N THR A 276 -7.98 -13.99 -18.96
CA THR A 276 -8.02 -14.77 -20.19
C THR A 276 -7.53 -16.19 -19.93
N VAL A 277 -7.92 -17.11 -20.80
CA VAL A 277 -7.34 -18.46 -20.88
C VAL A 277 -6.72 -18.65 -22.26
N PRO A 278 -5.82 -19.64 -22.47
CA PRO A 278 -5.16 -19.82 -23.76
C PRO A 278 -6.14 -20.09 -24.90
N ASP A 279 -5.89 -19.44 -26.04
CA ASP A 279 -6.63 -19.68 -27.28
C ASP A 279 -6.56 -21.15 -27.72
N GLN A 280 -7.63 -21.64 -28.35
CA GLN A 280 -7.73 -23.05 -28.76
C GLN A 280 -8.16 -23.20 -30.22
N ILE A 281 -7.79 -24.33 -30.81
CA ILE A 281 -8.21 -24.77 -32.14
C ILE A 281 -8.81 -26.17 -32.01
N ILE A 282 -10.07 -26.33 -32.41
CA ILE A 282 -10.79 -27.61 -32.39
C ILE A 282 -11.33 -27.94 -33.78
N LYS A 283 -11.65 -29.22 -34.02
CA LYS A 283 -12.38 -29.61 -35.24
C LYS A 283 -13.87 -29.42 -35.05
N GLN A 284 -14.57 -29.11 -36.14
CA GLN A 284 -16.03 -29.07 -36.12
C GLN A 284 -16.61 -30.38 -35.54
N GLY A 285 -17.52 -30.24 -34.57
CA GLY A 285 -18.14 -31.36 -33.86
C GLY A 285 -17.50 -31.72 -32.52
N GLU A 286 -16.37 -31.11 -32.15
CA GLU A 286 -15.72 -31.31 -30.85
C GLU A 286 -16.24 -30.32 -29.78
N THR A 287 -16.12 -30.72 -28.51
CA THR A 287 -16.32 -29.84 -27.34
C THR A 287 -15.04 -29.10 -26.99
N CYS A 288 -15.16 -27.95 -26.32
CA CYS A 288 -14.03 -27.16 -25.84
C CYS A 288 -13.86 -27.37 -24.34
N THR A 289 -12.64 -27.54 -23.84
CA THR A 289 -12.37 -27.67 -22.40
C THR A 289 -11.24 -26.71 -22.00
N ILE A 290 -11.46 -25.95 -20.92
CA ILE A 290 -10.49 -25.00 -20.37
C ILE A 290 -10.06 -25.46 -18.96
N GLN A 291 -8.84 -25.11 -18.58
CA GLN A 291 -8.35 -25.21 -17.21
C GLN A 291 -8.66 -23.91 -16.49
N LEU A 292 -9.28 -23.98 -15.31
CA LEU A 292 -9.60 -22.78 -14.53
C LEU A 292 -9.58 -23.06 -13.02
N PRO A 293 -8.38 -23.30 -12.42
CA PRO A 293 -8.23 -23.66 -11.01
C PRO A 293 -8.95 -22.71 -10.05
N ILE A 294 -8.91 -21.40 -10.31
CA ILE A 294 -9.55 -20.38 -9.46
C ILE A 294 -11.03 -20.68 -9.15
N TYR A 295 -11.81 -21.19 -10.12
CA TYR A 295 -13.21 -21.54 -9.86
C TYR A 295 -13.33 -22.62 -8.77
N PHE A 296 -12.51 -23.66 -8.86
CA PHE A 296 -12.53 -24.81 -7.94
C PHE A 296 -11.96 -24.43 -6.57
N GLN A 297 -10.91 -23.62 -6.56
CA GLN A 297 -10.31 -23.08 -5.34
C GLN A 297 -11.31 -22.18 -4.58
N LEU A 298 -12.03 -21.29 -5.27
CA LEU A 298 -13.08 -20.46 -4.65
C LEU A 298 -14.26 -21.32 -4.14
N ALA A 299 -14.62 -22.38 -4.86
CA ALA A 299 -15.63 -23.33 -4.42
C ALA A 299 -15.20 -24.08 -3.14
N GLU A 300 -13.94 -24.52 -3.05
CA GLU A 300 -13.37 -25.23 -1.91
C GLU A 300 -13.48 -24.42 -0.61
N ILE A 301 -13.16 -23.13 -0.67
CA ILE A 301 -13.22 -22.23 0.49
C ILE A 301 -14.60 -21.57 0.70
N ASN A 302 -15.63 -21.98 -0.06
CA ASN A 302 -16.99 -21.43 0.01
C ASN A 302 -17.06 -19.92 -0.26
N MET A 303 -16.25 -19.41 -1.20
CA MET A 303 -16.24 -18.00 -1.62
C MET A 303 -17.22 -17.70 -2.76
N LEU A 304 -17.76 -18.74 -3.41
CA LEU A 304 -18.76 -18.55 -4.48
C LEU A 304 -20.13 -18.16 -3.89
N VAL A 305 -20.56 -16.92 -4.15
CA VAL A 305 -21.92 -16.42 -3.90
C VAL A 305 -22.94 -17.15 -4.77
N ASN A 306 -22.59 -17.38 -6.04
CA ASN A 306 -23.38 -18.15 -6.99
C ASN A 306 -22.50 -19.20 -7.70
N PRO A 307 -22.74 -20.51 -7.50
CA PRO A 307 -21.91 -21.57 -8.07
C PRO A 307 -22.15 -21.81 -9.57
N THR A 308 -23.17 -21.17 -10.16
CA THR A 308 -23.53 -21.33 -11.57
C THR A 308 -22.39 -20.83 -12.46
N VAL A 309 -22.09 -21.61 -13.52
CA VAL A 309 -21.11 -21.26 -14.55
C VAL A 309 -21.83 -21.13 -15.88
N LEU A 310 -21.63 -20.00 -16.56
CA LEU A 310 -22.22 -19.70 -17.86
C LEU A 310 -21.11 -19.57 -18.90
N GLY A 311 -21.13 -20.45 -19.90
CA GLY A 311 -20.29 -20.33 -21.08
C GLY A 311 -21.06 -19.66 -22.21
N SER A 312 -20.43 -18.68 -22.88
CA SER A 312 -21.05 -18.00 -24.01
C SER A 312 -20.01 -17.56 -25.05
N TYR A 313 -20.48 -17.24 -26.26
CA TYR A 313 -19.65 -16.57 -27.26
C TYR A 313 -20.32 -15.30 -27.79
N SER A 314 -19.48 -14.36 -28.25
CA SER A 314 -19.91 -13.06 -28.74
C SER A 314 -20.63 -13.14 -30.08
N ALA A 315 -21.80 -12.50 -30.17
CA ALA A 315 -22.56 -12.20 -31.40
C ALA A 315 -23.38 -10.90 -31.18
N ASP A 316 -24.29 -10.52 -32.09
CA ASP A 316 -25.17 -9.35 -31.90
C ASP A 316 -25.93 -9.40 -30.55
N ILE A 317 -26.28 -10.62 -30.13
CA ILE A 317 -26.70 -10.97 -28.78
C ILE A 317 -25.81 -12.15 -28.36
N PRO A 318 -25.16 -12.13 -27.18
CA PRO A 318 -24.35 -13.25 -26.71
C PRO A 318 -25.13 -14.57 -26.76
N VAL A 319 -24.48 -15.63 -27.23
CA VAL A 319 -25.09 -16.96 -27.37
C VAL A 319 -24.51 -17.87 -26.30
N GLU A 320 -25.38 -18.34 -25.41
CA GLU A 320 -25.03 -19.31 -24.37
C GLU A 320 -24.83 -20.70 -24.94
N VAL A 321 -23.92 -21.47 -24.34
CA VAL A 321 -23.67 -22.88 -24.64
C VAL A 321 -23.77 -23.71 -23.37
N VAL A 322 -24.13 -24.98 -23.52
CA VAL A 322 -24.16 -25.92 -22.40
C VAL A 322 -22.77 -26.00 -21.78
N THR A 323 -22.69 -25.80 -20.46
CA THR A 323 -21.43 -25.70 -19.74
C THR A 323 -21.44 -26.64 -18.53
N THR A 324 -20.35 -27.38 -18.33
CA THR A 324 -20.21 -28.37 -17.25
C THR A 324 -18.84 -28.23 -16.58
N THR A 325 -18.77 -28.55 -15.28
CA THR A 325 -17.55 -28.48 -14.47
C THR A 325 -17.08 -29.88 -14.09
N ASN A 326 -15.77 -30.09 -14.02
CA ASN A 326 -15.15 -31.32 -13.53
C ASN A 326 -14.08 -30.99 -12.48
N ALA A 327 -14.37 -31.28 -11.22
CA ALA A 327 -13.51 -30.96 -10.09
C ALA A 327 -12.24 -31.83 -10.03
N ASP A 328 -12.28 -33.08 -10.50
CA ASP A 328 -11.11 -33.97 -10.45
C ASP A 328 -9.96 -33.49 -11.35
N THR A 329 -10.30 -32.68 -12.37
CA THR A 329 -9.37 -32.15 -13.36
C THR A 329 -9.33 -30.63 -13.40
N GLU A 330 -9.99 -29.96 -12.44
CA GLU A 330 -10.12 -28.49 -12.35
C GLU A 330 -10.44 -27.82 -13.71
N SER A 331 -11.37 -28.43 -14.45
CA SER A 331 -11.67 -28.04 -15.82
C SER A 331 -13.14 -27.75 -16.08
N ILE A 332 -13.41 -26.82 -17.00
CA ILE A 332 -14.74 -26.46 -17.45
C ILE A 332 -14.88 -26.84 -18.93
N THR A 333 -15.95 -27.57 -19.28
CA THR A 333 -16.24 -28.02 -20.64
C THR A 333 -17.46 -27.30 -21.19
N LEU A 334 -17.32 -26.71 -22.37
CA LEU A 334 -18.35 -26.03 -23.14
C LEU A 334 -18.76 -26.88 -24.35
N ASP A 335 -20.06 -27.05 -24.56
CA ASP A 335 -20.60 -27.78 -25.71
C ASP A 335 -20.56 -26.92 -26.98
N THR A 336 -19.42 -26.98 -27.66
CA THR A 336 -19.15 -26.28 -28.92
C THR A 336 -19.42 -27.14 -30.16
N SER A 337 -20.04 -28.32 -29.98
CA SER A 337 -20.14 -29.33 -31.04
C SER A 337 -21.03 -28.92 -32.22
N GLU A 338 -21.95 -27.98 -32.00
CA GLU A 338 -22.88 -27.48 -33.03
C GLU A 338 -22.32 -26.28 -33.82
N LEU A 339 -21.14 -25.77 -33.49
CA LEU A 339 -20.56 -24.62 -34.17
C LEU A 339 -20.13 -24.94 -35.60
N SER A 340 -20.28 -23.95 -36.48
CA SER A 340 -19.72 -24.01 -37.84
C SER A 340 -18.25 -23.61 -37.82
N PRO A 341 -17.46 -23.91 -38.87
CA PRO A 341 -16.09 -23.44 -38.94
C PRO A 341 -16.02 -21.91 -38.90
N GLY A 342 -15.12 -21.37 -38.08
CA GLY A 342 -15.06 -19.93 -37.79
C GLY A 342 -14.15 -19.60 -36.62
N VAL A 343 -14.09 -18.29 -36.31
CA VAL A 343 -13.36 -17.76 -35.15
C VAL A 343 -14.39 -17.16 -34.20
N TYR A 344 -14.37 -17.61 -32.95
CA TYR A 344 -15.34 -17.25 -31.93
C TYR A 344 -14.64 -16.66 -30.71
N ASN A 345 -15.13 -15.51 -30.24
CA ASN A 345 -14.70 -14.93 -28.96
C ASN A 345 -15.57 -15.52 -27.86
N PHE A 346 -15.00 -16.39 -27.05
CA PHE A 346 -15.67 -17.09 -25.96
C PHE A 346 -15.38 -16.43 -24.62
N ASN A 347 -16.31 -16.62 -23.68
CA ASN A 347 -16.10 -16.33 -22.27
C ASN A 347 -16.75 -17.40 -21.39
N VAL A 348 -16.23 -17.53 -20.17
CA VAL A 348 -16.90 -18.17 -19.05
C VAL A 348 -17.13 -17.13 -17.96
N GLN A 349 -18.36 -17.07 -17.46
CA GLN A 349 -18.79 -16.23 -16.35
C GLN A 349 -19.27 -17.07 -15.17
N PHE A 350 -18.91 -16.69 -13.96
CA PHE A 350 -19.39 -17.32 -12.73
C PHE A 350 -19.37 -16.31 -11.56
N ASN A 351 -19.92 -16.72 -10.42
CA ASN A 351 -20.09 -15.87 -9.24
C ASN A 351 -21.03 -14.67 -9.42
N ASP A 352 -21.83 -14.65 -10.50
CA ASP A 352 -22.75 -13.57 -10.80
C ASP A 352 -23.90 -13.52 -9.80
N ALA A 353 -23.97 -12.44 -9.00
CA ALA A 353 -24.97 -12.25 -7.97
C ALA A 353 -25.39 -10.78 -7.86
N TYR A 354 -25.85 -10.15 -8.95
CA TYR A 354 -26.39 -8.78 -8.91
C TYR A 354 -27.51 -8.66 -7.85
N PRO A 355 -27.48 -7.65 -6.95
CA PRO A 355 -26.59 -6.48 -6.93
C PRO A 355 -25.34 -6.61 -6.03
N ILE A 356 -25.06 -7.80 -5.49
CA ILE A 356 -23.92 -8.06 -4.59
C ILE A 356 -22.60 -7.97 -5.36
N THR A 357 -22.50 -8.68 -6.50
CA THR A 357 -21.38 -8.52 -7.42
C THR A 357 -21.69 -7.45 -8.48
N GLN A 358 -20.66 -6.72 -8.90
CA GLN A 358 -20.78 -5.75 -10.00
C GLN A 358 -20.48 -6.40 -11.35
N GLU A 359 -19.40 -7.19 -11.43
CA GLU A 359 -18.95 -7.85 -12.67
C GLU A 359 -18.90 -9.38 -12.57
N GLY A 360 -18.78 -9.94 -11.37
CA GLY A 360 -18.55 -11.38 -11.20
C GLY A 360 -17.16 -11.78 -11.70
N CYS A 361 -16.98 -13.06 -12.01
CA CYS A 361 -15.72 -13.60 -12.50
C CYS A 361 -15.83 -13.95 -13.99
N VAL A 362 -15.00 -13.34 -14.84
CA VAL A 362 -15.06 -13.47 -16.30
C VAL A 362 -13.71 -13.91 -16.88
N TYR A 363 -13.71 -14.92 -17.76
CA TYR A 363 -12.50 -15.39 -18.44
C TYR A 363 -12.72 -15.57 -19.94
N ASP A 364 -11.96 -14.82 -20.75
CA ASP A 364 -12.11 -14.77 -22.20
C ASP A 364 -11.05 -15.58 -22.95
N TRP A 365 -11.37 -16.07 -24.14
CA TRP A 365 -10.38 -16.61 -25.10
C TRP A 365 -10.93 -16.67 -26.52
N VAL A 366 -10.04 -16.86 -27.49
CA VAL A 366 -10.41 -17.11 -28.89
C VAL A 366 -10.43 -18.61 -29.18
N LEU A 367 -11.54 -19.08 -29.74
CA LEU A 367 -11.71 -20.46 -30.23
C LEU A 367 -11.83 -20.48 -31.75
N THR A 368 -10.92 -21.17 -32.42
CA THR A 368 -11.00 -21.43 -33.87
C THR A 368 -11.54 -22.83 -34.12
N VAL A 369 -12.64 -22.93 -34.88
CA VAL A 369 -13.25 -24.19 -35.30
C VAL A 369 -12.92 -24.43 -36.77
N ASN A 370 -12.30 -25.56 -37.10
CA ASN A 370 -11.91 -25.93 -38.46
C ASN A 370 -12.72 -27.09 -39.05
#